data_AF-A0A7Y1U3C3-F1
#
_entry.id   AF-A0A7Y1U3C3-F1
#
_cell.length_a   1.000
_cell.length_b   1.000
_cell.length_c   1.000
_cell.angle_alpha   90.00
_cell.angle_beta   90.00
_cell.angle_gamma   90.00
#
_symmetry.space_group_name_H-M   'P 1'
#
loop_
_entity.id
_entity.type
_entity.pdbx_description
1 polymer ?
#
loop_
_entity_poly.entity_id
_entity_poly.type
_entity_poly.pdbx_seq_one_letter_code
_entity_poly.pdbx_strand_id
1 'polypeptide(L)' 'MVYPESGELVINDFTDAGSDDLIVVDIENGELLDRVATGSRIANGMFLSPGPGRSVFYCSTLTLAKVSWS' A
#
# COMPACT_ATOMS: atom_id res chain seq x y z
N MET A 1 -0.83 7.13 -0.20
CA MET A 1 -0.16 7.88 0.90
C MET A 1 1.18 8.33 0.39
N VAL A 2 1.54 9.60 0.59
CA VAL A 2 2.82 10.17 0.16
C VAL A 2 3.70 10.35 1.40
N TYR A 3 4.93 9.85 1.33
CA TYR A 3 5.99 10.05 2.32
C TYR A 3 7.09 10.91 1.67
N PRO A 4 6.97 12.25 1.73
CA PRO A 4 7.82 13.14 0.95
C PRO A 4 9.29 13.11 1.39
N GLU A 5 9.57 12.80 2.66
CA GLU A 5 10.94 12.72 3.17
C GLU A 5 11.71 11.51 2.63
N SER A 6 11.01 10.39 2.36
CA SER A 6 11.61 9.18 1.78
C SER A 6 11.42 9.06 0.26
N GLY A 7 10.60 9.92 -0.35
CA GLY A 7 10.29 9.87 -1.78
C GLY A 7 9.30 8.75 -2.15
N GLU A 8 8.55 8.21 -1.19
CA GLU A 8 7.71 7.03 -1.40
C GLU A 8 6.22 7.37 -1.57
N LEU A 9 5.58 6.73 -2.54
CA LEU A 9 4.14 6.69 -2.74
C LEU A 9 3.62 5.28 -2.48
N VAL A 10 2.75 5.14 -1.47
CA VAL A 10 2.08 3.87 -1.15
C VAL A 10 0.64 3.90 -1.67
N ILE A 11 0.26 2.95 -2.51
CA ILE A 11 -1.08 2.90 -3.13
C ILE A 11 -1.61 1.46 -3.23
N ASN A 12 -2.92 1.34 -3.38
CA ASN A 12 -3.58 0.09 -3.73
C ASN A 12 -3.25 -0.33 -5.16
N ASP A 13 -3.06 -1.62 -5.35
CA ASP A 13 -2.94 -2.26 -6.66
C ASP A 13 -3.80 -3.53 -6.69
N PHE A 14 -4.91 -3.46 -7.43
CA PHE A 14 -5.76 -4.63 -7.66
C PHE A 14 -5.33 -5.31 -8.95
N THR A 15 -4.66 -6.44 -8.78
CA THR A 15 -4.00 -7.17 -9.88
C THR A 15 -4.98 -7.96 -10.75
N ASP A 16 -4.56 -8.30 -11.97
CA ASP A 16 -5.32 -9.19 -12.88
C ASP A 16 -5.55 -10.59 -12.27
N ALA A 17 -4.73 -11.00 -11.31
CA ALA A 17 -4.89 -12.23 -10.55
C ALA A 17 -5.94 -12.13 -9.41
N GLY A 18 -6.62 -10.98 -9.29
CA GLY A 18 -7.62 -10.72 -8.27
C GLY A 18 -7.05 -10.64 -6.86
N SER A 19 -5.82 -10.12 -6.71
CA SER A 19 -5.21 -9.79 -5.41
C SER A 19 -5.23 -8.28 -5.21
N ASP A 20 -5.67 -7.85 -4.05
CA ASP A 20 -5.55 -6.47 -3.58
C ASP A 20 -4.26 -6.33 -2.77
N ASP A 21 -3.25 -5.72 -3.39
CA ASP A 21 -1.94 -5.52 -2.78
C ASP A 21 -1.75 -4.03 -2.45
N LEU A 22 -0.78 -3.74 -1.59
CA LEU A 22 -0.20 -2.40 -1.50
C LEU A 22 1.14 -2.39 -2.21
N ILE A 23 1.35 -1.41 -3.07
CA ILE A 23 2.65 -1.17 -3.71
C ILE A 23 3.26 0.12 -3.20
N VAL A 24 4.59 0.15 -3.19
CA VAL A 24 5.41 1.30 -2.86
C VAL A 24 6.16 1.71 -4.11
N VAL A 25 6.02 2.96 -4.50
CA VAL A 25 6.58 3.50 -5.75
C VAL A 25 7.44 4.70 -5.44
N ASP A 26 8.57 4.83 -6.12
CA ASP A 26 9.40 6.03 -6.10
C ASP A 26 8.66 7.17 -6.82
N ILE A 27 8.52 8.31 -6.14
CA ILE A 27 7.75 9.45 -6.65
C ILE A 27 8.45 10.12 -7.85
N GLU A 28 9.79 10.10 -7.89
CA GLU A 28 10.55 10.83 -8.90
C GLU A 28 10.55 10.10 -10.25
N ASN A 29 10.76 8.78 -10.22
CA ASN A 29 10.99 7.98 -11.43
C ASN A 29 9.89 6.93 -11.71
N GLY A 30 8.98 6.68 -10.76
CA GLY A 30 7.91 5.71 -10.90
C GLY A 30 8.32 4.24 -10.72
N GLU A 31 9.52 3.97 -10.22
CA GLU A 31 10.03 2.62 -9.94
C GLU A 31 9.24 1.95 -8.81
N LEU A 32 8.90 0.68 -9.00
CA LEU A 32 8.29 -0.14 -7.95
C LEU A 32 9.37 -0.52 -6.92
N LEU A 33 9.28 0.04 -5.73
CA LEU A 33 10.20 -0.20 -4.62
C LEU A 33 9.85 -1.46 -3.83
N ASP A 34 8.57 -1.67 -3.53
CA ASP A 34 8.11 -2.87 -2.82
C ASP A 34 6.64 -3.21 -3.14
N ARG A 35 6.24 -4.44 -2.83
CA ARG A 35 4.86 -4.94 -2.94
C ARG A 35 4.53 -5.78 -1.71
N VAL A 36 3.44 -5.45 -1.05
CA VAL A 36 2.92 -6.17 0.11
C VAL A 36 1.56 -6.78 -0.22
N ALA A 37 1.50 -8.10 -0.30
CA ALA A 37 0.26 -8.83 -0.48
C ALA A 37 -0.60 -8.72 0.79
N THR A 38 -1.82 -8.17 0.67
CA THR A 38 -2.73 -8.04 1.83
C THR A 38 -3.51 -9.33 2.09
N GLY A 39 -3.56 -10.24 1.10
CA GLY A 39 -4.39 -11.44 1.09
C GLY A 39 -5.86 -11.18 0.73
N SER A 40 -6.26 -9.92 0.55
CA SER A 40 -7.62 -9.57 0.14
C SER A 40 -7.87 -9.95 -1.33
N ARG A 41 -9.09 -10.45 -1.58
CA ARG A 41 -9.63 -10.75 -2.93
C ARG A 41 -10.64 -9.71 -3.40
N ILE A 42 -10.84 -8.67 -2.61
CA ILE A 42 -11.77 -7.60 -2.88
C ILE A 42 -10.95 -6.34 -3.12
N ALA A 43 -11.14 -5.72 -4.28
CA ALA A 43 -10.52 -4.44 -4.59
C ALA A 43 -10.88 -3.40 -3.53
N ASN A 44 -9.87 -2.73 -3.01
CA ASN A 44 -10.04 -1.73 -1.99
C ASN A 44 -9.60 -0.37 -2.52
N GLY A 45 -10.51 0.60 -2.50
CA GLY A 45 -10.27 1.97 -2.95
C GLY A 45 -10.12 2.96 -1.78
N MET A 46 -9.63 2.52 -0.62
CA MET A 46 -9.60 3.34 0.59
C MET A 46 -8.32 4.17 0.74
N PHE A 47 -8.48 5.31 1.40
CA PHE A 47 -7.35 6.15 1.79
C PHE A 47 -6.57 5.50 2.93
N LEU A 48 -5.31 5.18 2.66
CA LEU A 48 -4.36 4.70 3.66
C LEU A 48 -4.17 5.77 4.77
N SER A 49 -4.00 5.35 6.02
CA SER A 49 -3.62 6.25 7.11
C SER A 49 -2.17 6.00 7.51
N PRO A 50 -1.37 7.03 7.83
CA PRO A 50 0.03 6.83 8.15
C PRO A 50 0.20 6.05 9.46
N GLY A 51 1.12 5.08 9.46
CA GLY A 51 1.57 4.36 10.64
C GLY A 51 3.01 4.75 11.02
N PRO A 52 3.55 4.25 12.14
CA PRO A 52 4.93 4.50 12.53
C PRO A 52 5.93 3.74 11.64
N GLY A 53 7.07 4.37 11.33
CA GLY A 53 8.06 3.80 10.41
C GLY A 53 7.52 3.67 8.98
N ARG A 54 8.06 2.73 8.20
CA ARG A 54 7.58 2.37 6.86
C ARG A 54 6.30 1.52 6.94
N SER A 55 5.22 2.12 7.42
CA SER A 55 3.93 1.42 7.56
C SER A 55 2.70 2.31 7.39
N VAL A 56 1.59 1.67 7.04
CA VAL A 56 0.25 2.28 6.97
C VAL A 56 -0.75 1.45 7.77
N PHE A 57 -1.77 2.13 8.31
CA PHE A 57 -3.00 1.48 8.71
C PHE A 57 -3.90 1.30 7.48
N TYR A 58 -4.27 0.06 7.24
CA TYR A 58 -5.04 -0.38 6.10
C TYR A 58 -6.41 -0.88 6.54
N CYS A 59 -7.44 -0.11 6.20
CA CYS A 59 -8.83 -0.46 6.49
C CYS A 59 -9.47 -1.04 5.22
N SER A 60 -9.90 -2.30 5.32
CA SER A 60 -10.69 -2.99 4.30
C SER A 60 -12.10 -3.26 4.82
N THR A 61 -12.98 -3.74 3.95
CA THR A 61 -14.40 -4.03 4.29
C THR A 61 -14.55 -4.89 5.54
N LEU A 62 -13.64 -5.84 5.77
CA LEU A 62 -13.76 -6.83 6.85
C LEU A 62 -12.66 -6.75 7.90
N THR A 63 -11.62 -5.94 7.69
CA THR A 63 -10.41 -6.02 8.51
C THR A 63 -9.65 -4.70 8.53
N LEU A 64 -9.15 -4.34 9.71
CA LEU A 64 -8.11 -3.33 9.89
C LEU A 64 -6.77 -4.03 10.12
N ALA A 65 -5.75 -3.67 9.34
CA ALA A 65 -4.41 -4.21 9.45
C ALA A 65 -3.36 -3.09 9.49
N LYS A 66 -2.20 -3.37 10.10
CA LYS A 66 -0.99 -2.56 9.90
C LYS A 66 -0.15 -3.23 8.82
N VAL A 67 0.07 -2.55 7.71
CA VAL A 67 0.89 -3.06 6.59
C VAL A 67 2.22 -2.33 6.61
N SER A 68 3.33 -3.07 6.53
CA SER A 68 4.70 -2.53 6.53
C SER A 68 5.49 -3.12 5.38
N TRP A 69 6.50 -2.40 4.90
CA TRP A 69 7.35 -2.79 3.75
C TRP A 69 8.84 -2.57 4.08
N SER A 70 9.73 -3.09 3.21
CA SER A 70 11.19 -3.01 3.38
C SER A 70 11.76 -1.68 2.90
#